data_AF-A0A7X8K6D7-F1
#
_entry.id   AF-A0A7X8K6D7-F1
#
_cell.length_a   1.000
_cell.length_b   1.000
_cell.length_c   1.000
_cell.angle_alpha   90.00
_cell.angle_beta   90.00
_cell.angle_gamma   90.00
#
_symmetry.space_group_name_H-M   'P 1'
#
loop_
_entity.id
_entity.type
_entity.pdbx_description
1 polymer ?
#
loop_
_entity_poly.entity_id
_entity_poly.type
_entity_poly.pdbx_seq_one_letter_code
_entity_poly.pdbx_strand_id
1 'polypeptide(L)'
;MSSPKIPRRAMIILLLLCAALVMLLSLEVLFLVKDADFYSNFQARQSGATFSDYLNARLFMYFIQIVPIMSVALYTFFLAQRMGTPPAYRLIWGLLLGASALLRLLQTTLMMPVSLGILAVYIALILVVINIHRL
;
A
#
# COMPACT_ATOMS: atom_id res chain seq x y z
N MET A 1 19.32 7.15 -27.49
CA MET A 1 18.43 6.05 -27.07
C MET A 1 17.15 6.66 -26.51
N SER A 2 16.06 6.68 -27.28
CA SER A 2 14.77 7.19 -26.80
C SER A 2 14.16 6.19 -25.82
N SER A 3 14.14 6.51 -24.53
CA SER A 3 13.51 5.67 -23.54
C SER A 3 12.03 5.47 -23.92
N PRO A 4 11.54 4.22 -23.93
CA PRO A 4 10.17 3.90 -24.30
C PRO A 4 9.19 4.61 -23.37
N LYS A 5 8.22 5.32 -23.97
CA LYS A 5 7.18 6.05 -23.26
C LYS A 5 6.24 5.05 -22.58
N ILE A 6 5.84 5.34 -21.34
CA ILE A 6 4.91 4.49 -20.59
C ILE A 6 3.55 4.45 -21.33
N PRO A 7 2.96 3.27 -21.55
CA PRO A 7 1.64 3.14 -22.13
C PRO A 7 0.59 3.77 -21.20
N ARG A 8 -0.27 4.63 -21.75
CA ARG A 8 -1.29 5.37 -20.98
C ARG A 8 -2.20 4.43 -20.17
N ARG A 9 -2.47 3.23 -20.68
CA ARG A 9 -3.26 2.18 -20.00
C ARG A 9 -2.59 1.69 -18.72
N ALA A 10 -1.30 1.35 -18.79
CA ALA A 10 -0.53 0.90 -17.62
C ALA A 10 -0.50 1.96 -16.51
N MET A 11 -0.35 3.24 -16.88
CA MET A 11 -0.39 4.34 -15.92
C MET A 11 -1.76 4.46 -15.22
N ILE A 12 -2.86 4.40 -15.96
CA ILE A 12 -4.21 4.47 -15.39
C ILE A 12 -4.46 3.28 -14.45
N ILE A 13 -4.07 2.07 -14.86
CA ILE A 13 -4.21 0.86 -14.03
C ILE A 13 -3.41 0.99 -12.73
N LEU A 14 -2.16 1.48 -12.79
CA LEU A 14 -1.34 1.70 -11.60
C LEU A 14 -2.00 2.70 -10.64
N LEU A 15 -2.49 3.83 -11.15
CA LEU A 15 -3.18 4.84 -10.34
C LEU A 15 -4.46 4.29 -9.70
N LEU A 16 -5.24 3.50 -10.44
CA LEU A 16 -6.43 2.83 -9.92
C LEU A 16 -6.09 1.83 -8.81
N LEU A 17 -5.03 1.04 -8.98
CA LEU A 17 -4.57 0.09 -7.95
C LEU A 17 -4.09 0.82 -6.69
N CYS A 18 -3.34 1.92 -6.84
CA CYS A 18 -2.94 2.76 -5.71
C CYS A 18 -4.16 3.35 -4.98
N ALA A 19 -5.15 3.86 -5.70
CA ALA A 19 -6.38 4.41 -5.11
C ALA A 19 -7.19 3.33 -4.38
N ALA A 20 -7.35 2.14 -4.98
CA ALA A 20 -8.01 1.00 -4.37
C ALA A 20 -7.29 0.56 -3.08
N LEU A 21 -5.96 0.53 -3.09
CA LEU A 21 -5.13 0.21 -1.93
C LEU A 21 -5.36 1.20 -0.78
N VAL A 22 -5.34 2.50 -1.07
CA VAL A 22 -5.62 3.54 -0.06
C VAL A 22 -7.03 3.36 0.51
N MET A 23 -8.03 3.13 -0.34
CA MET A 23 -9.41 2.95 0.12
C MET A 23 -9.58 1.72 1.01
N LEU A 24 -8.97 0.59 0.63
CA LEU A 24 -9.03 -0.64 1.43
C LEU A 24 -8.29 -0.48 2.76
N LEU A 25 -7.13 0.17 2.76
CA LEU A 25 -6.40 0.50 4.00
C LEU A 25 -7.24 1.35 4.94
N SER A 26 -7.95 2.35 4.42
CA SER A 26 -8.85 3.18 5.22
C SER A 26 -9.97 2.36 5.83
N LEU A 27 -10.53 1.44 5.04
CA LEU A 27 -11.60 0.55 5.49
C LEU A 27 -11.13 -0.41 6.59
N GLU A 28 -9.93 -0.96 6.44
CA GLU A 28 -9.33 -1.83 7.46
C GLU A 28 -9.13 -1.12 8.80
N VAL A 29 -8.60 0.11 8.78
CA VAL A 29 -8.44 0.91 10.01
C VAL A 29 -9.80 1.17 10.66
N LEU A 30 -10.83 1.46 9.86
CA LEU A 30 -12.18 1.68 10.37
C LEU A 30 -12.73 0.42 11.06
N PHE A 31 -12.52 -0.77 10.50
CA PHE A 31 -12.90 -2.04 11.14
C PHE A 31 -12.12 -2.27 12.45
N LEU A 32 -10.81 -2.06 12.43
CA LEU A 32 -9.94 -2.22 13.61
C LEU A 32 -10.29 -1.27 14.76
N VAL A 33 -10.76 -0.06 14.45
CA VAL A 33 -11.16 0.93 15.46
C VAL A 33 -12.56 0.65 15.99
N LYS A 34 -13.47 0.19 15.14
CA LYS A 34 -14.86 -0.08 15.52
C LYS A 34 -14.99 -1.32 16.43
N ASP A 35 -14.12 -2.31 16.25
CA ASP A 35 -14.23 -3.58 16.94
C ASP A 35 -13.56 -3.54 18.33
N ALA A 36 -14.36 -3.80 19.37
CA ALA A 36 -13.95 -3.73 20.77
C ALA A 36 -12.93 -4.81 21.15
N ASP A 37 -12.93 -5.95 20.45
CA ASP A 37 -11.99 -7.05 20.70
C ASP A 37 -10.56 -6.66 20.32
N PHE A 38 -10.38 -5.80 19.31
CA PHE A 38 -9.05 -5.31 18.95
C PHE A 38 -8.52 -4.28 19.94
N TYR A 39 -9.41 -3.48 20.53
CA TYR A 39 -9.04 -2.54 21.58
C TYR A 39 -8.66 -3.26 22.89
N SER A 40 -9.44 -4.26 23.31
CA SER A 40 -9.12 -5.05 24.51
C SER A 40 -7.78 -5.79 24.40
N ASN A 41 -7.49 -6.35 23.22
CA ASN A 41 -6.19 -6.98 22.92
C ASN A 41 -5.03 -5.97 22.96
N PHE A 42 -5.26 -4.73 22.53
CA PHE A 42 -4.25 -3.68 22.62
C PHE A 42 -3.99 -3.28 24.09
N GLN A 43 -5.06 -3.11 24.87
CA GLN A 43 -4.97 -2.78 26.30
C GLN A 43 -4.31 -3.90 27.12
N ALA A 44 -4.52 -5.17 26.73
CA ALA A 44 -3.84 -6.32 27.35
C ALA A 44 -2.31 -6.29 27.14
N ARG A 45 -1.83 -5.67 26.06
CA ARG A 45 -0.40 -5.52 25.75
C ARG A 45 0.21 -4.23 26.29
N GLN A 46 -0.60 -3.18 26.45
CA GLN A 46 -0.21 -1.91 27.04
C GLN A 46 -1.20 -1.53 28.14
N SER A 47 -0.97 -2.07 29.33
CA SER A 47 -1.77 -1.77 30.51
C SER A 47 -1.72 -0.26 30.81
N GLY A 48 -2.89 0.38 30.85
CA GLY A 48 -3.03 1.82 31.10
C GLY A 48 -3.07 2.71 29.85
N ALA A 49 -2.97 2.15 28.64
CA ALA A 49 -3.17 2.94 27.42
C ALA A 49 -4.63 3.39 27.26
N THR A 50 -4.82 4.64 26.84
CA THR A 50 -6.15 5.22 26.61
C THR A 50 -6.64 4.87 25.20
N PHE A 51 -7.95 4.95 24.95
CA PHE A 51 -8.52 4.81 23.60
C PHE A 51 -7.92 5.80 22.59
N SER A 52 -7.57 7.01 23.03
CA SER A 52 -6.86 7.99 22.20
C SER A 52 -5.49 7.50 21.74
N ASP A 53 -4.76 6.78 22.59
CA ASP A 53 -3.43 6.25 22.26
C ASP A 53 -3.55 5.12 21.24
N TYR A 54 -4.58 4.28 21.38
CA TYR A 54 -4.92 3.26 20.39
C TYR A 54 -5.25 3.86 19.02
N LEU A 55 -6.13 4.87 18.99
CA LEU A 55 -6.49 5.58 17.76
C LEU A 55 -5.25 6.19 17.09
N ASN A 56 -4.42 6.89 17.86
CA ASN A 56 -3.21 7.52 17.35
C ASN A 56 -2.23 6.50 16.78
N ALA A 57 -2.02 5.38 17.48
CA ALA A 57 -1.15 4.31 16.99
C ALA A 57 -1.65 3.71 15.66
N ARG A 58 -2.98 3.50 15.53
CA ARG A 58 -3.59 2.99 14.29
C ARG A 58 -3.49 4.00 13.14
N LEU A 59 -3.80 5.27 13.39
CA LEU A 59 -3.68 6.34 12.40
C LEU A 59 -2.23 6.55 11.95
N PHE A 60 -1.28 6.47 12.87
CA PHE A 60 0.14 6.62 12.57
C PHE A 60 0.65 5.47 11.68
N MET A 61 0.29 4.22 12.02
CA MET A 61 0.61 3.06 11.18
C MET A 61 -0.01 3.15 9.79
N TYR A 62 -1.27 3.59 9.71
CA TYR A 62 -1.96 3.83 8.44
C TYR A 62 -1.22 4.87 7.57
N PHE A 63 -0.79 5.98 8.17
CA PHE A 63 -0.05 7.02 7.47
C PHE A 63 1.27 6.48 6.89
N ILE A 64 2.03 5.73 7.69
CA ILE A 64 3.28 5.09 7.24
C ILE A 64 3.03 4.14 6.06
N GLN A 65 1.93 3.38 6.09
CA GLN A 65 1.61 2.42 5.03
C GLN A 65 1.20 3.08 3.71
N ILE A 66 0.59 4.26 3.76
CA ILE A 66 0.14 4.97 2.56
C ILE A 66 1.26 5.72 1.84
N VAL A 67 2.26 6.23 2.58
CA VAL A 67 3.35 7.01 2.00
C VAL A 67 4.04 6.28 0.83
N PRO A 68 4.44 5.00 0.94
CA PRO A 68 4.95 4.20 -0.18
C PRO A 68 4.04 4.19 -1.40
N ILE A 69 2.74 3.96 -1.19
CA ILE A 69 1.73 3.81 -2.25
C ILE A 69 1.55 5.14 -3.00
N MET A 70 1.43 6.24 -2.27
CA MET A 70 1.34 7.59 -2.84
C MET A 70 2.62 7.96 -3.59
N SER A 71 3.78 7.59 -3.04
CA SER A 71 5.07 7.92 -3.66
C SER A 71 5.24 7.19 -4.99
N VAL A 72 4.86 5.92 -5.09
CA VAL A 72 4.83 5.18 -6.38
C VAL A 72 3.91 5.86 -7.37
N ALA A 73 2.68 6.22 -6.96
CA ALA A 73 1.70 6.85 -7.84
C ALA A 73 2.21 8.19 -8.41
N LEU A 74 2.70 9.08 -7.54
CA LEU A 74 3.24 10.38 -7.92
C LEU A 74 4.49 10.24 -8.78
N TYR A 75 5.43 9.39 -8.37
CA TYR A 75 6.66 9.18 -9.12
C TYR A 75 6.36 8.64 -10.52
N THR A 76 5.50 7.63 -10.65
CA THR A 76 5.09 7.08 -11.95
C THR A 76 4.46 8.15 -12.82
N PHE A 77 3.56 8.96 -12.27
CA PHE A 77 2.86 10.01 -13.00
C PHE A 77 3.82 11.06 -13.57
N PHE A 78 4.77 11.56 -12.76
CA PHE A 78 5.77 12.51 -13.23
C PHE A 78 6.77 11.90 -14.21
N LEU A 79 7.17 10.65 -13.98
CA LEU A 79 8.10 9.95 -14.87
C LEU A 79 7.47 9.72 -16.24
N ALA A 80 6.21 9.29 -16.30
CA ALA A 80 5.45 9.10 -17.54
C ALA A 80 5.45 10.36 -18.44
N GLN A 81 5.46 11.55 -17.85
CA GLN A 81 5.47 12.82 -18.58
C GLN A 81 6.86 13.26 -19.06
N ARG A 82 7.94 12.90 -18.34
CA ARG A 82 9.29 13.45 -18.60
C ARG A 82 10.32 12.46 -19.13
N MET A 83 10.35 11.22 -18.65
CA MET A 83 11.40 10.25 -18.97
C MET A 83 10.82 8.83 -19.01
N GLY A 84 11.10 8.03 -20.03
CA GLY A 84 10.69 6.62 -20.04
C GLY A 84 11.21 5.86 -18.80
N THR A 85 10.62 4.72 -18.45
CA THR A 85 10.93 4.00 -17.21
C THR A 85 12.33 3.36 -17.24
N PRO A 86 13.32 3.84 -16.46
CA PRO A 86 14.61 3.17 -16.38
C PRO A 86 14.45 1.83 -15.64
N PRO A 87 15.30 0.82 -15.91
CA PRO A 87 15.23 -0.47 -15.24
C PRO A 87 15.37 -0.36 -13.71
N ALA A 88 16.08 0.66 -13.21
CA ALA A 88 16.21 0.97 -11.78
C ALA A 88 14.86 1.30 -11.11
N TYR A 89 13.91 1.92 -11.83
CA TYR A 89 12.57 2.21 -11.30
C TYR A 89 11.86 0.92 -10.85
N ARG A 90 11.92 -0.13 -11.68
CA ARG A 90 11.27 -1.42 -11.41
C ARG A 90 11.85 -2.11 -10.18
N LEU A 91 13.17 -2.07 -10.03
CA LEU A 91 13.88 -2.68 -8.91
C LEU A 91 13.57 -1.97 -7.60
N ILE A 92 13.68 -0.64 -7.57
CA ILE A 92 13.48 0.15 -6.35
C ILE A 92 12.03 0.04 -5.88
N TRP A 93 11.07 0.33 -6.76
CA TRP A 93 9.66 0.33 -6.37
C TRP A 93 9.08 -1.07 -6.19
N GLY A 94 9.54 -2.05 -6.97
CA GLY A 94 9.17 -3.45 -6.77
C GLY A 94 9.63 -3.98 -5.41
N LEU A 95 10.87 -3.68 -5.02
CA LEU A 95 11.41 -4.08 -3.71
C LEU A 95 10.70 -3.34 -2.57
N LEU A 96 10.45 -2.04 -2.72
CA LEU A 96 9.79 -1.23 -1.69
C LEU A 96 8.33 -1.65 -1.46
N LEU A 97 7.59 -1.93 -2.55
CA LEU A 97 6.23 -2.49 -2.46
C LEU A 97 6.24 -3.93 -1.93
N GLY A 98 7.20 -4.75 -2.34
CA GLY A 98 7.38 -6.12 -1.84
C GLY A 98 7.68 -6.16 -0.34
N ALA A 99 8.57 -5.29 0.14
CA ALA A 99 8.86 -5.15 1.56
C ALA A 99 7.63 -4.69 2.35
N SER A 100 6.86 -3.75 1.81
CA SER A 100 5.61 -3.27 2.42
C SER A 100 4.57 -4.39 2.53
N ALA A 101 4.42 -5.20 1.47
CA ALA A 101 3.54 -6.36 1.47
C ALA A 101 4.00 -7.45 2.47
N LEU A 102 5.31 -7.68 2.58
CA LEU A 102 5.88 -8.65 3.52
C LEU A 102 5.71 -8.23 4.99
N LEU A 103 6.01 -6.96 5.30
CA LEU A 103 5.78 -6.41 6.64
C LEU A 103 4.31 -6.53 7.03
N ARG A 104 3.42 -6.27 6.07
CA ARG A 104 2.00 -6.45 6.27
C ARG A 104 1.63 -7.89 6.56
N LEU A 105 2.13 -8.87 5.79
CA LEU A 105 1.92 -10.30 6.05
C LEU A 105 2.33 -10.70 7.48
N LEU A 106 3.42 -10.12 7.99
CA LEU A 106 3.90 -10.38 9.35
C LEU A 106 3.03 -9.72 10.44
N GLN A 107 2.41 -8.58 10.13
CA GLN A 107 1.61 -7.79 11.09
C GLN A 107 0.13 -8.15 11.10
N THR A 108 -0.42 -8.63 9.98
CA THR A 108 -1.86 -8.90 9.87
C THR A 108 -2.24 -10.24 10.48
N THR A 109 -3.29 -10.21 11.29
CA THR A 109 -4.16 -11.37 11.52
C THR A 109 -4.90 -11.61 10.19
N LEU A 110 -4.49 -12.63 9.43
CA LEU A 110 -5.02 -13.01 8.10
C LEU A 110 -6.52 -13.38 8.08
N MET A 111 -7.26 -13.10 9.15
CA MET A 111 -8.62 -13.56 9.39
C MET A 111 -9.70 -12.62 8.81
N MET A 112 -9.35 -11.37 8.46
CA MET A 112 -10.31 -10.43 7.88
C MET A 112 -10.32 -10.47 6.34
N PRO A 113 -11.49 -10.54 5.68
CA PRO A 113 -11.61 -10.48 4.22
C PRO A 113 -10.96 -9.24 3.61
N VAL A 114 -11.03 -8.10 4.30
CA VAL A 114 -10.44 -6.82 3.86
C VAL A 114 -8.91 -6.93 3.76
N SER A 115 -8.27 -7.61 4.72
CA SER A 115 -6.81 -7.79 4.71
C SER A 115 -6.33 -8.63 3.52
N LEU A 116 -7.07 -9.68 3.17
CA LEU A 116 -6.80 -10.48 1.97
C LEU A 116 -6.95 -9.66 0.69
N GLY A 117 -7.99 -8.83 0.62
CA GLY A 117 -8.19 -7.89 -0.49
C GLY A 117 -7.00 -6.95 -0.67
N ILE A 118 -6.45 -6.41 0.42
CA ILE A 118 -5.29 -5.52 0.36
C ILE A 118 -4.04 -6.24 -0.15
N LEU A 119 -3.79 -7.47 0.29
CA LEU A 119 -2.68 -8.28 -0.21
C LEU A 119 -2.83 -8.58 -1.71
N ALA A 120 -4.04 -8.93 -2.17
CA ALA A 120 -4.31 -9.17 -3.58
C ALA A 120 -4.03 -7.92 -4.44
N VAL A 121 -4.43 -6.73 -3.96
CA VAL A 121 -4.15 -5.46 -4.65
C VAL A 121 -2.65 -5.12 -4.62
N TYR A 122 -1.93 -5.40 -3.52
CA TYR A 122 -0.46 -5.26 -3.47
C TYR A 122 0.23 -6.14 -4.52
N ILE A 123 -0.18 -7.40 -4.66
CA ILE A 123 0.37 -8.33 -5.66
C ILE A 123 0.09 -7.81 -7.07
N ALA A 124 -1.15 -7.38 -7.35
CA ALA A 124 -1.51 -6.79 -8.63
C ALA A 124 -0.67 -5.54 -8.94
N LEU A 125 -0.45 -4.66 -7.95
CA LEU A 125 0.37 -3.46 -8.09
C LEU A 125 1.82 -3.81 -8.41
N ILE A 126 2.41 -4.78 -7.72
CA ILE A 126 3.78 -5.26 -7.98
C ILE A 126 3.90 -5.82 -9.40
N LEU A 127 2.94 -6.63 -9.85
CA LEU A 127 2.92 -7.16 -11.22
C LEU A 127 2.84 -6.05 -12.26
N VAL A 128 2.02 -5.02 -12.03
CA VAL A 128 1.92 -3.86 -12.93
C VAL A 128 3.22 -3.06 -12.95
N VAL A 129 3.87 -2.84 -11.80
CA VAL A 129 5.16 -2.12 -11.73
C VAL A 129 6.26 -2.88 -12.45
N ILE A 130 6.33 -4.21 -12.30
CA ILE A 130 7.33 -5.05 -12.98
C ILE A 130 7.07 -5.10 -14.49
N ASN A 131 5.79 -5.23 -14.88
CA ASN A 131 5.38 -5.43 -16.28
C ASN A 131 4.98 -4.14 -17.00
N ILE A 132 5.30 -2.97 -16.43
CA ILE A 132 4.87 -1.65 -16.93
C ILE A 132 5.27 -1.35 -18.38
N HIS A 133 6.22 -2.13 -18.92
CA HIS A 133 6.78 -1.99 -20.25
C HIS A 133 6.16 -2.91 -21.32
N ARG A 134 5.39 -3.93 -20.93
CA ARG A 134 4.68 -4.83 -21.87
C ARG A 134 3.17 -4.58 -21.94
N LEU A 135 2.62 -3.78 -21.02
CA LEU A 135 1.20 -3.40 -20.96
C LEU A 135 0.89 -2.18 -21.85
#